data_AF-A0A2P8WCP0-F1
#
_entry.id   AF-A0A2P8WCP0-F1
#
_cell.length_a   1.000
_cell.length_b   1.000
_cell.length_c   1.000
_cell.angle_alpha   90.00
_cell.angle_beta   90.00
_cell.angle_gamma   90.00
#
_symmetry.space_group_name_H-M   'P 1'
#
loop_
_entity.id
_entity.type
_entity.pdbx_description
1 polymer ?
#
loop_
_entity_poly.entity_id
_entity_poly.type
_entity_poly.pdbx_seq_one_letter_code
_entity_poly.pdbx_strand_id
1 'polypeptide(L)'
;MLSTGALAIVLIGLGIWSKLQADKMQKKLRFEEFKNKELQKRVQRALKTITKMERNPDLIHSREFNLDYLRMRMEEEQFHFAIVNQLKIKVKQKISVALRPSQAEVGAIGIASKPRAIDEIFDVTYAADNHPGAKKRVLFRIQFRLAKLPTQSTSSTISQIIQIVEDFLGPEGEDPNWQPTLQGRIASMHWDQKAKPTPLLVLEQSSDGANVTFRSRNAIPASKSR
;
A
#
# COMPACT_ATOMS: atom_id res chain seq x y z
N MET A 1 3.32 56.75 42.95
CA MET A 1 2.95 56.38 41.57
C MET A 1 3.92 55.37 40.92
N LEU A 2 5.20 55.33 41.32
CA LEU A 2 6.17 54.35 40.80
C LEU A 2 5.90 52.89 41.19
N SER A 3 5.35 52.62 42.38
CA SER A 3 5.08 51.24 42.83
C SER A 3 3.95 50.56 42.04
N THR A 4 2.92 51.31 41.64
CA THR A 4 1.77 50.78 40.89
C THR A 4 2.15 50.38 39.46
N GLY A 5 3.04 51.14 38.81
CA GLY A 5 3.54 50.82 37.47
C GLY A 5 4.44 49.58 37.46
N ALA A 6 5.32 49.44 38.45
CA ALA A 6 6.17 48.25 38.59
C ALA A 6 5.34 46.98 38.85
N LEU A 7 4.29 47.08 39.68
CA LEU A 7 3.41 45.96 39.99
C LEU A 7 2.59 45.52 38.76
N ALA A 8 2.17 46.45 37.92
CA ALA A 8 1.48 46.14 36.66
C ALA A 8 2.38 45.35 35.69
N ILE A 9 3.66 45.72 35.56
CA ILE A 9 4.62 44.99 34.70
C ILE A 9 4.85 43.57 35.20
N VAL A 10 4.98 43.37 36.51
CA VAL A 10 5.11 42.04 37.11
C VAL A 10 3.88 41.18 36.85
N LEU A 11 2.67 41.74 36.98
CA LEU A 11 1.43 41.02 36.68
C LEU A 11 1.34 40.61 35.21
N ILE A 12 1.74 41.49 34.28
CA ILE A 12 1.78 41.18 32.85
C ILE A 12 2.79 40.06 32.58
N GLY A 13 3.99 40.14 33.18
CA GLY A 13 5.02 39.11 33.06
C GLY A 13 4.55 37.74 33.57
N LEU A 14 3.92 37.70 34.75
CA LEU A 14 3.32 36.49 35.30
C LEU A 14 2.19 35.94 34.44
N GLY A 15 1.36 36.82 33.87
CA GLY A 15 0.29 36.44 32.95
C GLY A 15 0.81 35.76 31.67
N ILE A 16 1.86 36.32 31.07
CA ILE A 16 2.51 35.74 29.89
C ILE A 16 3.17 34.41 30.24
N TRP A 17 3.89 34.33 31.36
CA TRP A 17 4.55 33.10 31.80
C TRP A 17 3.56 31.98 32.09
N SER A 18 2.46 32.29 32.80
CA SER A 18 1.37 31.36 33.09
C SER A 18 0.72 30.83 31.80
N LYS A 19 0.45 31.71 30.82
CA LYS A 19 -0.09 31.31 29.51
C LYS A 19 0.86 30.37 28.77
N LEU A 20 2.16 30.68 28.71
CA LEU A 20 3.14 29.82 28.05
C LEU A 20 3.25 28.45 28.73
N GLN A 21 3.13 28.39 30.05
CA GLN A 21 3.17 27.13 30.79
C GLN A 21 1.90 26.32 30.60
N ALA A 22 0.73 26.97 30.61
CA ALA A 22 -0.56 26.35 30.31
C ALA A 22 -0.57 25.76 28.89
N ASP A 23 -0.09 26.50 27.88
CA ASP A 23 0.01 26.03 26.50
C ASP A 23 0.94 24.81 26.38
N LYS A 24 2.07 24.80 27.09
CA LYS A 24 2.98 23.65 27.14
C LYS A 24 2.32 22.42 27.76
N MET A 25 1.59 22.59 28.87
CA MET A 25 0.89 21.50 29.52
C MET A 25 -0.26 20.95 28.66
N GLN A 26 -1.01 21.83 27.98
CA GLN A 26 -2.07 21.41 27.07
C GLN A 26 -1.52 20.60 25.89
N LYS A 27 -0.36 21.01 25.32
CA LYS A 27 0.30 20.23 24.26
C LYS A 27 0.74 18.85 24.76
N LYS A 28 1.29 18.76 25.96
CA LYS A 28 1.68 17.47 26.58
C LYS A 28 0.48 16.59 26.84
N LEU A 29 -0.61 17.13 27.39
CA LEU A 29 -1.85 16.39 27.60
C LEU A 29 -2.41 15.83 26.30
N ARG A 30 -2.52 16.65 25.24
CA ARG A 30 -2.94 16.18 23.92
C ARG A 30 -2.04 15.06 23.42
N PHE A 31 -0.72 15.20 23.53
CA PHE A 31 0.22 14.17 23.09
C PHE A 31 0.02 12.84 23.85
N GLU A 32 -0.13 12.89 25.17
CA GLU A 32 -0.39 11.71 25.99
C GLU A 32 -1.77 11.09 25.68
N GLU A 33 -2.80 11.90 25.44
CA GLU A 33 -4.12 11.43 25.00
C GLU A 33 -4.04 10.70 23.66
N PHE A 34 -3.33 11.27 22.66
CA PHE A 34 -3.10 10.63 21.37
C PHE A 34 -2.37 9.29 21.54
N LYS A 35 -1.29 9.28 22.34
CA LYS A 35 -0.52 8.08 22.63
C LYS A 35 -1.36 7.01 23.32
N ASN A 36 -2.20 7.39 24.28
CA ASN A 36 -3.08 6.49 25.00
C ASN A 36 -4.14 5.88 24.06
N LYS A 37 -4.78 6.72 23.22
CA LYS A 37 -5.73 6.26 22.21
C LYS A 37 -5.11 5.30 21.20
N GLU A 38 -3.87 5.55 20.79
CA GLU A 38 -3.14 4.65 19.90
C GLU A 38 -2.79 3.33 20.59
N LEU A 39 -2.32 3.37 21.84
CA LEU A 39 -2.06 2.17 22.65
C LEU A 39 -3.33 1.33 22.84
N GLN A 40 -4.47 1.96 23.13
CA GLN A 40 -5.74 1.28 23.28
C GLN A 40 -6.15 0.54 21.98
N LYS A 41 -5.97 1.16 20.81
CA LYS A 41 -6.22 0.51 19.51
C LYS A 41 -5.32 -0.71 19.30
N ARG A 42 -4.01 -0.58 19.60
CA ARG A 42 -3.05 -1.68 19.48
C ARG A 42 -3.43 -2.85 20.38
N VAL A 43 -3.81 -2.58 21.63
CA VAL A 43 -4.27 -3.60 22.59
C VAL A 43 -5.55 -4.27 22.10
N GLN A 44 -6.54 -3.51 21.64
CA GLN A 44 -7.80 -4.07 21.15
C GLN A 44 -7.59 -5.05 19.97
N ARG A 45 -6.67 -4.71 19.05
CA ARG A 45 -6.34 -5.59 17.92
C ARG A 45 -5.60 -6.83 18.36
N ALA A 46 -4.60 -6.68 19.23
CA ALA A 46 -3.90 -7.83 19.80
C ALA A 46 -4.86 -8.79 20.51
N LEU A 47 -5.80 -8.27 21.30
CA LEU A 47 -6.85 -9.07 21.93
C LEU A 47 -7.74 -9.77 20.91
N LYS A 48 -8.20 -9.07 19.86
CA LYS A 48 -9.01 -9.67 18.79
C LYS A 48 -8.28 -10.84 18.14
N THR A 49 -6.99 -10.68 17.86
CA THR A 49 -6.15 -11.71 17.26
C THR A 49 -5.96 -12.89 18.22
N ILE A 50 -5.70 -12.64 19.51
CA ILE A 50 -5.58 -13.69 20.54
C ILE A 50 -6.90 -14.46 20.70
N THR A 51 -8.04 -13.77 20.81
CA THR A 51 -9.35 -14.42 20.92
C THR A 51 -9.68 -15.27 19.68
N LYS A 52 -9.26 -14.84 18.47
CA LYS A 52 -9.39 -15.66 17.25
C LYS A 52 -8.57 -16.96 17.37
N MET A 53 -7.38 -16.90 17.98
CA MET A 53 -6.53 -18.07 18.23
C MET A 53 -7.07 -18.98 19.33
N GLU A 54 -7.60 -18.43 20.43
CA GLU A 54 -8.21 -19.21 21.50
C GLU A 54 -9.42 -20.00 21.01
N ARG A 55 -10.19 -19.45 20.06
CA ARG A 55 -11.34 -20.15 19.46
C ARG A 55 -10.92 -21.29 18.54
N ASN A 56 -9.78 -21.18 17.85
CA ASN A 56 -9.28 -22.14 16.88
C ASN A 56 -7.76 -22.36 17.07
N PRO A 57 -7.35 -23.28 17.97
CA PRO A 57 -5.93 -23.45 18.33
C PRO A 57 -5.06 -23.92 17.15
N ASP A 58 -5.65 -24.58 16.14
CA ASP A 58 -4.94 -24.97 14.91
C ASP A 58 -4.40 -23.76 14.12
N LEU A 59 -4.96 -22.57 14.34
CA LEU A 59 -4.49 -21.34 13.70
C LEU A 59 -3.13 -20.86 14.23
N ILE A 60 -2.69 -21.31 15.40
CA ILE A 60 -1.44 -20.85 16.04
C ILE A 60 -0.21 -21.23 15.21
N HIS A 61 -0.25 -22.37 14.53
CA HIS A 61 0.81 -22.84 13.63
C HIS A 61 0.49 -22.61 12.15
N SER A 62 -0.64 -21.96 11.86
CA SER A 62 -1.11 -21.80 10.50
C SER A 62 -0.48 -20.58 9.82
N ARG A 63 -0.54 -20.58 8.49
CA ARG A 63 -0.17 -19.43 7.66
C ARG A 63 -1.01 -18.19 8.01
N GLU A 64 -2.26 -18.38 8.40
CA GLU A 64 -3.18 -17.29 8.71
C GLU A 64 -2.66 -16.43 9.87
N PHE A 65 -1.99 -17.04 10.86
CA PHE A 65 -1.32 -16.29 11.93
C PHE A 65 -0.26 -15.32 11.40
N ASN A 66 0.59 -15.76 10.47
CA ASN A 66 1.64 -14.91 9.89
C ASN A 66 1.06 -13.77 9.04
N LEU A 67 -0.04 -14.03 8.33
CA LEU A 67 -0.71 -13.03 7.50
C LEU A 67 -1.48 -12.02 8.35
N ASP A 68 -2.16 -12.47 9.40
CA ASP A 68 -2.83 -11.59 10.38
C ASP A 68 -1.81 -10.72 11.13
N TYR A 69 -0.65 -11.28 11.47
CA TYR A 69 0.45 -10.51 12.04
C TYR A 69 1.00 -9.47 11.05
N LEU A 70 1.17 -9.82 9.76
CA LEU A 70 1.58 -8.88 8.73
C LEU A 70 0.59 -7.71 8.63
N ARG A 71 -0.71 -8.00 8.59
CA ARG A 71 -1.78 -6.98 8.53
C ARG A 71 -1.77 -6.06 9.75
N MET A 72 -1.64 -6.63 10.95
CA MET A 72 -1.50 -5.85 12.17
C MET A 72 -0.27 -4.92 12.11
N ARG A 73 0.85 -5.40 11.56
CA ARG A 73 2.07 -4.58 11.37
C ARG A 73 1.89 -3.53 10.27
N MET A 74 1.09 -3.78 9.23
CA MET A 74 0.77 -2.79 8.19
C MET A 74 -0.01 -1.57 8.71
N GLU A 75 -0.56 -1.63 9.92
CA GLU A 75 -1.18 -0.46 10.55
C GLU A 75 -0.17 0.45 11.27
N GLU A 76 1.05 -0.02 11.50
CA GLU A 76 2.14 0.79 12.05
C GLU A 76 2.70 1.68 10.93
N GLU A 77 2.65 3.00 11.10
CA GLU A 77 3.04 3.96 10.06
C GLU A 77 4.46 3.72 9.52
N GLN A 78 5.43 3.42 10.41
CA GLN A 78 6.81 3.17 10.02
C GLN A 78 6.95 1.88 9.19
N PHE A 79 6.24 0.82 9.57
CA PHE A 79 6.26 -0.45 8.87
C PHE A 79 5.59 -0.31 7.51
N HIS A 80 4.37 0.25 7.48
CA HIS A 80 3.61 0.55 6.28
C HIS A 80 4.46 1.33 5.27
N PHE A 81 5.05 2.43 5.71
CA PHE A 81 5.87 3.29 4.86
C PHE A 81 7.08 2.54 4.28
N ALA A 82 7.76 1.74 5.09
CA ALA A 82 8.92 0.97 4.64
C ALA A 82 8.54 -0.06 3.56
N ILE A 83 7.44 -0.80 3.76
CA ILE A 83 6.96 -1.81 2.81
C ILE A 83 6.46 -1.17 1.52
N VAL A 84 5.60 -0.15 1.61
CA VAL A 84 5.05 0.55 0.44
C VAL A 84 6.16 1.23 -0.37
N ASN A 85 7.15 1.85 0.29
CA ASN A 85 8.28 2.45 -0.42
C ASN A 85 9.15 1.41 -1.12
N GLN A 86 9.44 0.29 -0.44
CA GLN A 86 10.17 -0.82 -1.07
C GLN A 86 9.41 -1.35 -2.29
N LEU A 87 8.10 -1.52 -2.18
CA LEU A 87 7.23 -1.95 -3.28
C LEU A 87 7.29 -0.95 -4.44
N LYS A 88 7.12 0.35 -4.18
CA LYS A 88 7.20 1.42 -5.18
C LYS A 88 8.50 1.35 -5.98
N ILE A 89 9.63 1.17 -5.29
CA ILE A 89 10.95 1.05 -5.93
C ILE A 89 11.03 -0.21 -6.78
N LYS A 90 10.67 -1.38 -6.23
CA LYS A 90 10.81 -2.67 -6.93
C LYS A 90 9.86 -2.81 -8.12
N VAL A 91 8.61 -2.36 -8.00
CA VAL A 91 7.66 -2.31 -9.10
C VAL A 91 8.18 -1.37 -10.19
N LYS A 92 8.64 -0.17 -9.83
CA LYS A 92 9.21 0.76 -10.81
C LYS A 92 10.46 0.22 -11.50
N GLN A 93 11.29 -0.57 -10.82
CA GLN A 93 12.50 -1.14 -11.43
C GLN A 93 12.21 -2.36 -12.30
N LYS A 94 11.44 -3.34 -11.79
CA LYS A 94 11.20 -4.60 -12.50
C LYS A 94 10.05 -4.51 -13.49
N ILE A 95 8.89 -4.04 -13.03
CA ILE A 95 7.68 -3.99 -13.85
C ILE A 95 7.78 -2.91 -14.92
N SER A 96 8.42 -1.76 -14.66
CA SER A 96 8.64 -0.76 -15.72
C SER A 96 9.50 -1.30 -16.86
N VAL A 97 10.54 -2.07 -16.56
CA VAL A 97 11.39 -2.68 -17.58
C VAL A 97 10.60 -3.71 -18.38
N ALA A 98 9.85 -4.58 -17.70
CA ALA A 98 8.97 -5.57 -18.35
C ALA A 98 7.86 -4.92 -19.20
N LEU A 99 7.42 -3.70 -18.82
CA LEU A 99 6.41 -2.92 -19.55
C LEU A 99 6.98 -2.02 -20.65
N ARG A 100 8.30 -1.89 -20.84
CA ARG A 100 8.85 -1.07 -21.95
C ARG A 100 8.63 -1.77 -23.30
N PRO A 101 8.34 -1.01 -24.38
CA PRO A 101 8.34 -1.57 -25.74
C PRO A 101 9.77 -1.99 -26.09
N SER A 102 9.92 -3.21 -26.61
CA SER A 102 11.23 -3.65 -27.13
C SER A 102 11.45 -3.04 -28.51
N GLN A 103 12.69 -2.65 -28.85
CA GLN A 103 13.00 -2.05 -30.16
C GLN A 103 12.55 -2.92 -31.36
N ALA A 104 12.46 -4.24 -31.16
CA ALA A 104 11.93 -5.18 -32.16
C ALA A 104 10.44 -4.98 -32.50
N GLU A 105 9.66 -4.32 -31.65
CA GLU A 105 8.21 -4.10 -31.85
C GLU A 105 7.91 -2.71 -32.45
N VAL A 106 8.85 -1.77 -32.40
CA VAL A 106 8.68 -0.40 -32.95
C VAL A 106 8.58 -0.41 -34.48
N GLY A 107 9.11 -1.44 -35.14
CA GLY A 107 9.01 -1.62 -36.60
C GLY A 107 7.74 -2.34 -37.08
N ALA A 108 6.89 -2.86 -36.19
CA ALA A 108 5.71 -3.64 -36.53
C ALA A 108 4.40 -2.83 -36.39
N ILE A 109 4.41 -1.58 -36.85
CA ILE A 109 3.21 -0.74 -36.91
C ILE A 109 2.26 -1.34 -37.96
N GLY A 110 1.31 -2.19 -37.53
CA GLY A 110 0.23 -2.69 -38.38
C GLY A 110 -0.22 -4.13 -38.13
N ILE A 111 0.56 -4.95 -37.40
CA ILE A 111 0.16 -6.32 -37.04
C ILE A 111 -0.24 -6.32 -35.58
N ALA A 112 -1.43 -6.84 -35.27
CA ALA A 112 -1.94 -7.00 -33.91
C ALA A 112 -0.86 -7.62 -33.00
N SER A 113 -0.19 -6.77 -32.24
CA SER A 113 0.89 -7.16 -31.34
C SER A 113 0.30 -8.09 -30.28
N LYS A 114 0.75 -9.34 -30.27
CA LYS A 114 0.31 -10.37 -29.31
C LYS A 114 0.43 -9.82 -27.88
N PRO A 115 -0.56 -10.06 -27.01
CA PRO A 115 -0.47 -9.65 -25.60
C PRO A 115 0.76 -10.30 -24.97
N ARG A 116 1.65 -9.47 -24.42
CA ARG A 116 2.87 -9.95 -23.75
C ARG A 116 2.53 -10.33 -22.32
N ALA A 117 2.75 -11.60 -21.97
CA ALA A 117 2.72 -12.03 -20.59
C ALA A 117 3.94 -11.49 -19.83
N ILE A 118 3.70 -10.90 -18.67
CA ILE A 118 4.69 -10.45 -17.72
C ILE A 118 4.55 -11.36 -16.50
N ASP A 119 5.62 -12.08 -16.20
CA ASP A 119 5.74 -12.85 -14.97
C ASP A 119 6.99 -12.37 -14.23
N GLU A 120 6.78 -11.57 -13.19
CA GLU A 120 7.86 -10.94 -12.43
C GLU A 120 7.70 -11.22 -10.94
N ILE A 121 8.80 -11.63 -10.32
CA ILE A 121 8.81 -12.04 -8.92
C ILE A 121 9.91 -11.31 -8.14
N PHE A 122 9.58 -10.86 -6.93
CA PHE A 122 10.57 -10.28 -6.04
C PHE A 122 10.22 -10.41 -4.56
N ASP A 123 11.26 -10.37 -3.74
CA ASP A 123 11.15 -10.51 -2.29
C ASP A 123 10.88 -9.16 -1.62
N VAL A 124 9.98 -9.11 -0.65
CA VAL A 124 9.79 -7.97 0.25
C VAL A 124 10.55 -8.26 1.52
N THR A 125 11.41 -7.31 1.93
CA THR A 125 12.35 -7.51 3.04
C THR A 125 12.21 -6.41 4.07
N TYR A 126 12.24 -6.78 5.34
CA TYR A 126 12.18 -5.84 6.44
C TYR A 126 13.28 -6.14 7.46
N ALA A 127 13.82 -5.09 8.08
CA ALA A 127 14.73 -5.20 9.21
C ALA A 127 13.92 -4.88 10.48
N ALA A 128 13.90 -5.80 11.43
CA ALA A 128 13.15 -5.61 12.68
C ALA A 128 13.73 -4.48 13.54
N ASP A 129 15.04 -4.26 13.44
CA ASP A 129 15.76 -3.25 14.21
C ASP A 129 16.17 -2.08 13.32
N ASN A 130 16.03 -0.86 13.84
CA ASN A 130 16.40 0.38 13.15
C ASN A 130 17.91 0.70 13.22
N HIS A 131 18.75 -0.26 13.65
CA HIS A 131 20.20 -0.05 13.74
C HIS A 131 20.91 -0.21 12.39
N PRO A 132 21.93 0.63 12.09
CA PRO A 132 22.75 0.50 10.89
C PRO A 132 23.57 -0.80 10.95
N GLY A 133 23.06 -1.86 10.34
CA GLY A 133 23.62 -3.22 10.40
C GLY A 133 22.59 -4.32 10.66
N ALA A 134 21.33 -3.96 10.94
CA ALA A 134 20.26 -4.93 11.15
C ALA A 134 20.08 -5.86 9.93
N LYS A 135 20.06 -7.17 10.16
CA LYS A 135 19.85 -8.17 9.12
C LYS A 135 18.43 -8.04 8.55
N LYS A 136 18.34 -7.64 7.28
CA LYS A 136 17.08 -7.67 6.52
C LYS A 136 16.67 -9.12 6.29
N ARG A 137 15.44 -9.46 6.67
CA ARG A 137 14.84 -10.79 6.42
C ARG A 137 13.72 -10.66 5.39
N VAL A 138 13.49 -11.72 4.62
CA VAL A 138 12.37 -11.78 3.67
C VAL A 138 11.08 -12.01 4.47
N LEU A 139 10.12 -11.10 4.32
CA LEU A 139 8.79 -11.24 4.91
C LEU A 139 7.91 -12.12 4.04
N PHE A 140 7.80 -11.75 2.77
CA PHE A 140 7.03 -12.46 1.76
C PHE A 140 7.59 -12.15 0.38
N ARG A 141 7.18 -12.95 -0.59
CA ARG A 141 7.50 -12.77 -2.01
C ARG A 141 6.23 -12.32 -2.73
N ILE A 142 6.36 -11.47 -3.73
CA ILE A 142 5.23 -11.06 -4.58
C ILE A 142 5.53 -11.42 -6.04
N GLN A 143 4.55 -12.05 -6.69
CA GLN A 143 4.57 -12.43 -8.10
C GLN A 143 3.47 -11.67 -8.85
N PHE A 144 3.85 -11.07 -9.97
CA PHE A 144 2.95 -10.34 -10.87
C PHE A 144 2.78 -11.15 -12.14
N ARG A 145 1.55 -11.62 -12.41
CA ARG A 145 1.16 -12.31 -13.64
C ARG A 145 0.21 -11.42 -14.43
N LEU A 146 0.77 -10.61 -15.32
CA LEU A 146 0.04 -9.56 -16.03
C LEU A 146 0.09 -9.81 -17.54
N ALA A 147 -0.93 -9.35 -18.27
CA ALA A 147 -0.91 -9.31 -19.72
C ALA A 147 -0.84 -7.85 -20.18
N LYS A 148 0.25 -7.44 -20.83
CA LYS A 148 0.41 -6.07 -21.31
C LYS A 148 -0.47 -5.82 -22.53
N LEU A 149 -1.33 -4.79 -22.42
CA LEU A 149 -2.02 -4.20 -23.56
C LEU A 149 -1.31 -2.90 -24.03
N PRO A 150 -1.17 -2.65 -25.35
CA PRO A 150 -0.42 -1.50 -25.88
C PRO A 150 -1.04 -0.12 -25.60
N THR A 151 -2.28 -0.06 -25.12
CA THR A 151 -3.10 1.16 -25.14
C THR A 151 -3.00 2.03 -23.88
N GLN A 152 -2.39 1.54 -22.78
CA GLN A 152 -2.30 2.29 -21.52
C GLN A 152 -0.88 2.72 -21.17
N SER A 153 -0.77 3.88 -20.50
CA SER A 153 0.52 4.39 -20.03
C SER A 153 1.15 3.44 -19.01
N THR A 154 2.46 3.21 -19.12
CA THR A 154 3.22 2.41 -18.15
C THR A 154 3.14 3.00 -16.74
N SER A 155 3.11 4.34 -16.63
CA SER A 155 3.05 5.02 -15.33
C SER A 155 1.71 4.80 -14.62
N SER A 156 0.58 4.92 -15.32
CA SER A 156 -0.74 4.67 -14.71
C SER A 156 -0.90 3.22 -14.26
N THR A 157 -0.38 2.27 -15.05
CA THR A 157 -0.37 0.85 -14.68
C THR A 157 0.43 0.61 -13.40
N ILE A 158 1.63 1.20 -13.28
CA ILE A 158 2.47 1.05 -12.09
C ILE A 158 1.77 1.61 -10.85
N SER A 159 1.16 2.80 -10.94
CA SER A 159 0.42 3.39 -9.83
C SER A 159 -0.76 2.53 -9.40
N GLN A 160 -1.53 1.98 -10.36
CA GLN A 160 -2.62 1.05 -10.05
C GLN A 160 -2.12 -0.21 -9.34
N ILE A 161 -1.01 -0.82 -9.82
CA ILE A 161 -0.42 -1.99 -9.17
C ILE A 161 -0.05 -1.69 -7.72
N ILE A 162 0.61 -0.54 -7.47
CA ILE A 162 1.02 -0.15 -6.13
C ILE A 162 -0.20 0.02 -5.23
N GLN A 163 -1.23 0.71 -5.72
CA GLN A 163 -2.46 0.96 -4.97
C GLN A 163 -3.20 -0.34 -4.62
N ILE A 164 -3.37 -1.25 -5.59
CA ILE A 164 -4.01 -2.55 -5.37
C ILE A 164 -3.26 -3.33 -4.28
N VAL A 165 -1.93 -3.39 -4.36
CA VAL A 165 -1.14 -4.13 -3.36
C VAL A 165 -1.21 -3.46 -1.99
N GLU A 166 -1.23 -2.12 -1.93
CA GLU A 166 -1.38 -1.35 -0.70
C GLU A 166 -2.74 -1.59 -0.04
N ASP A 167 -3.82 -1.54 -0.83
CA ASP A 167 -5.20 -1.80 -0.38
C ASP A 167 -5.36 -3.24 0.13
N PHE A 168 -4.77 -4.22 -0.55
CA PHE A 168 -4.83 -5.63 -0.15
C PHE A 168 -4.07 -5.93 1.15
N LEU A 169 -2.91 -5.30 1.33
CA LEU A 169 -2.10 -5.47 2.55
C LEU A 169 -2.63 -4.64 3.73
N GLY A 170 -3.54 -3.71 3.47
CA GLY A 170 -4.20 -2.89 4.47
C GLY A 170 -5.06 -3.71 5.44
N PRO A 171 -5.44 -3.10 6.57
CA PRO A 171 -6.19 -3.77 7.63
C PRO A 171 -7.62 -4.18 7.23
N GLU A 172 -8.16 -3.61 6.16
CA GLU A 172 -9.50 -3.92 5.63
C GLU A 172 -9.46 -4.89 4.43
N GLY A 173 -8.29 -5.38 4.03
CA GLY A 173 -8.06 -6.20 2.83
C GLY A 173 -8.59 -7.64 2.89
N GLU A 174 -9.61 -7.91 3.69
CA GLU A 174 -10.27 -9.23 3.81
C GLU A 174 -11.73 -9.16 3.37
N ASP A 175 -12.11 -8.20 2.53
CA ASP A 175 -13.39 -8.27 1.84
C ASP A 175 -13.32 -9.39 0.78
N PRO A 176 -14.04 -10.52 0.96
CA PRO A 176 -14.01 -11.65 0.02
C PRO A 176 -14.54 -11.27 -1.37
N ASN A 177 -15.24 -10.14 -1.49
CA ASN A 177 -15.78 -9.62 -2.75
C ASN A 177 -14.88 -8.55 -3.38
N TRP A 178 -13.72 -8.25 -2.80
CA TRP A 178 -12.83 -7.25 -3.33
C TRP A 178 -12.19 -7.72 -4.66
N GLN A 179 -12.57 -7.04 -5.74
CA GLN A 179 -12.10 -7.32 -7.09
C GLN A 179 -11.47 -6.05 -7.68
N PRO A 180 -10.15 -5.87 -7.51
CA PRO A 180 -9.47 -4.73 -8.10
C PRO A 180 -9.51 -4.80 -9.62
N THR A 181 -9.45 -3.64 -10.26
CA THR A 181 -9.31 -3.55 -11.71
C THR A 181 -7.92 -3.06 -12.06
N LEU A 182 -7.25 -3.78 -12.96
CA LEU A 182 -5.95 -3.40 -13.50
C LEU A 182 -6.10 -3.25 -15.02
N GLN A 183 -5.81 -2.04 -15.51
CA GLN A 183 -5.99 -1.69 -16.93
C GLN A 183 -7.42 -1.95 -17.46
N GLY A 184 -8.44 -1.81 -16.62
CA GLY A 184 -9.84 -2.05 -16.98
C GLY A 184 -10.23 -3.54 -17.07
N ARG A 185 -9.37 -4.46 -16.63
CA ARG A 185 -9.68 -5.88 -16.44
C ARG A 185 -9.72 -6.22 -14.97
N ILE A 186 -10.52 -7.21 -14.61
CA ILE A 186 -10.54 -7.75 -13.25
C ILE A 186 -9.18 -8.38 -12.95
N ALA A 187 -8.60 -8.03 -11.81
CA ALA A 187 -7.44 -8.68 -11.25
C ALA A 187 -7.83 -9.40 -9.96
N SER A 188 -7.21 -10.55 -9.71
CA SER A 188 -7.31 -11.28 -8.47
C SER A 188 -5.99 -11.18 -7.72
N MET A 189 -6.08 -10.98 -6.41
CA MET A 189 -4.92 -10.93 -5.53
C MET A 189 -5.12 -11.90 -4.38
N HIS A 190 -4.19 -12.83 -4.21
CA HIS A 190 -4.32 -13.86 -3.18
C HIS A 190 -2.97 -14.39 -2.72
N TRP A 191 -2.95 -14.91 -1.51
CA TRP A 191 -1.80 -15.66 -0.99
C TRP A 191 -1.79 -17.08 -1.57
N ASP A 192 -0.67 -17.50 -2.13
CA ASP A 192 -0.47 -18.88 -2.56
C ASP A 192 -0.30 -19.80 -1.34
N GLN A 193 -1.25 -20.72 -1.20
CA GLN A 193 -1.29 -21.65 -0.08
C GLN A 193 -0.27 -22.81 -0.20
N LYS A 194 0.35 -23.01 -1.37
CA LYS A 194 1.30 -24.10 -1.61
C LYS A 194 2.76 -23.66 -1.45
N ALA A 195 3.06 -22.37 -1.59
CA ALA A 195 4.40 -21.84 -1.43
C ALA A 195 4.92 -22.04 0.01
N LYS A 196 6.04 -22.77 0.13
CA LYS A 196 6.87 -22.94 1.34
C LYS A 196 8.34 -22.75 0.93
N PRO A 197 9.21 -22.18 1.77
CA PRO A 197 8.99 -21.74 3.16
C PRO A 197 8.47 -20.30 3.30
N THR A 198 8.58 -19.48 2.25
CA THR A 198 8.22 -18.05 2.28
C THR A 198 6.82 -17.85 1.70
N PRO A 199 5.93 -17.05 2.35
CA PRO A 199 4.63 -16.70 1.79
C PRO A 199 4.78 -16.04 0.41
N LEU A 200 3.97 -16.47 -0.55
CA LEU A 200 3.94 -15.89 -1.90
C LEU A 200 2.59 -15.21 -2.11
N LEU A 201 2.64 -13.93 -2.49
CA LEU A 201 1.51 -13.11 -2.86
C LEU A 201 1.44 -13.05 -4.37
N VAL A 202 0.31 -13.44 -4.95
CA VAL A 202 0.13 -13.47 -6.41
C VAL A 202 -0.88 -12.40 -6.78
N LEU A 203 -0.50 -11.52 -7.70
CA LEU A 203 -1.41 -10.63 -8.42
C LEU A 203 -1.56 -11.16 -9.84
N GLU A 204 -2.75 -11.64 -10.18
CA GLU A 204 -3.08 -12.22 -11.48
C GLU A 204 -4.15 -11.40 -12.18
N GLN A 205 -3.93 -11.07 -13.44
CA GLN A 205 -4.92 -10.37 -14.26
C GLN A 205 -5.77 -11.40 -15.01
N SER A 206 -7.09 -11.31 -14.88
CA SER A 206 -7.99 -12.20 -15.61
C SER A 206 -7.91 -11.96 -17.12
N SER A 207 -7.83 -13.05 -17.88
CA SER A 207 -7.90 -13.04 -19.34
C SER A 207 -9.32 -12.83 -19.88
N ASP A 208 -10.36 -13.05 -19.06
CA ASP A 208 -11.77 -13.13 -19.49
C ASP A 208 -12.47 -11.78 -19.74
N GLY A 209 -11.74 -10.67 -19.70
CA GLY A 209 -12.28 -9.32 -19.95
C GLY A 209 -12.02 -8.77 -21.37
N ALA A 210 -11.41 -9.53 -22.28
CA ALA A 210 -11.00 -9.01 -23.60
C ALA A 210 -12.16 -8.70 -24.57
N ASN A 211 -13.40 -9.09 -24.24
CA ASN A 211 -14.57 -8.95 -25.13
C ASN A 211 -15.42 -7.69 -24.94
N VAL A 212 -15.02 -6.74 -24.09
CA VAL A 212 -15.65 -5.41 -24.08
C VAL A 212 -14.81 -4.48 -24.95
N THR A 213 -14.97 -4.61 -26.27
CA THR A 213 -14.42 -3.64 -27.22
C THR A 213 -15.04 -2.28 -26.93
N PHE A 214 -14.26 -1.32 -26.43
CA PHE A 214 -14.66 0.08 -26.41
C PHE A 214 -14.90 0.52 -27.87
N ARG A 215 -16.18 0.64 -28.27
CA ARG A 215 -16.55 1.29 -29.53
C ARG A 215 -16.09 2.74 -29.45
N SER A 216 -14.91 3.04 -29.96
CA SER A 216 -14.55 4.41 -30.37
C SER A 216 -15.55 4.82 -31.45
N ARG A 217 -16.46 5.73 -31.08
CA ARG A 217 -17.38 6.36 -32.04
C ARG A 217 -16.64 7.53 -32.66
N ASN A 218 -15.66 7.25 -33.52
CA ASN A 218 -15.12 8.25 -34.42
C ASN A 218 -16.20 8.54 -35.47
N ALA A 219 -17.08 9.50 -35.17
CA ALA A 219 -17.95 10.09 -36.17
C ALA A 219 -17.05 10.84 -37.15
N ILE A 220 -16.81 10.26 -38.32
CA ILE A 220 -16.24 10.96 -39.46
C ILE A 220 -17.28 12.02 -39.85
N PRO A 221 -16.97 13.33 -39.84
CA PRO A 221 -17.90 14.33 -40.34
C PRO A 221 -18.11 14.07 -41.83
N ALA A 222 -19.37 13.86 -42.23
CA ALA A 222 -19.74 13.67 -43.62
C ALA A 222 -19.27 14.89 -44.44
N SER A 223 -18.28 14.67 -45.30
CA SER A 223 -17.87 15.64 -46.31
C SER A 223 -19.06 15.89 -47.24
N LYS A 224 -19.66 17.09 -47.18
CA LYS A 224 -20.58 17.55 -48.21
C LYS A 224 -19.82 17.68 -49.52
N SER A 225 -20.16 16.86 -50.51
CA SER A 225 -19.75 17.06 -51.90
C SER A 225 -20.95 17.60 -52.68
N ARG A 226 -20.75 18.80 -53.26
CA ARG A 226 -21.49 19.48 -54.36
C ARG A 226 -23.00 19.41 -54.39
#